data_AF-A0A924HLS6-F1
#
_entry.id   AF-A0A924HLS6-F1
#
_cell.length_a   1.000
_cell.length_b   1.000
_cell.length_c   1.000
_cell.angle_alpha   90.00
_cell.angle_beta   90.00
_cell.angle_gamma   90.00
#
_symmetry.space_group_name_H-M   'P 1'
#
loop_
_entity.id
_entity.type
_entity.pdbx_description
1 polymer ?
#
loop_
_entity_poly.entity_id
_entity_poly.type
_entity_poly.pdbx_seq_one_letter_code
_entity_poly.pdbx_strand_id
1 'polypeptide(L)'
;MQKFEYCTELTWKLGKVLLEWKFGTTVTFPKGVYRELYISQCINDELCQNLFQTLNDRNKMIHVYKEEMFLFVIESIDNHKHTFFRLIEIFRTFK
;
A
#
# COMPACT_ATOMS: atom_id res chain seq x y z
N MET A 1 13.91 -8.16 -0.16
CA MET A 1 13.18 -7.56 -1.29
C MET A 1 11.90 -8.29 -1.64
N GLN A 2 11.89 -9.61 -1.94
CA GLN A 2 10.64 -10.35 -2.19
C GLN A 2 9.54 -10.14 -1.13
N LYS A 3 9.90 -10.14 0.17
CA LYS A 3 8.94 -9.85 1.27
C LYS A 3 8.23 -8.50 1.10
N PHE A 4 8.93 -7.47 0.65
CA PHE A 4 8.33 -6.15 0.42
C PHE A 4 7.36 -6.15 -0.77
N GLU A 5 7.70 -6.86 -1.85
CA GLU A 5 6.79 -7.03 -3.00
C GLU A 5 5.50 -7.75 -2.57
N TYR A 6 5.64 -8.83 -1.79
CA TYR A 6 4.50 -9.55 -1.23
C TYR A 6 3.66 -8.67 -0.29
N CYS A 7 4.29 -7.91 0.61
CA CYS A 7 3.56 -7.00 1.51
C CYS A 7 2.83 -5.90 0.74
N THR A 8 3.46 -5.32 -0.29
CA THR A 8 2.81 -4.33 -1.16
C THR A 8 1.59 -4.92 -1.85
N GLU A 9 1.70 -6.15 -2.36
CA GLU A 9 0.61 -6.88 -3.01
C GLU A 9 -0.55 -7.20 -2.04
N LEU A 10 -0.23 -7.65 -0.82
CA LEU A 10 -1.23 -7.92 0.21
C LEU A 10 -1.93 -6.65 0.69
N THR A 11 -1.21 -5.53 0.75
CA THR A 11 -1.74 -4.25 1.26
C THR A 11 -2.88 -3.73 0.38
N TRP A 12 -2.69 -3.70 -0.96
CA TRP A 12 -3.77 -3.24 -1.83
C TRP A 12 -4.92 -4.24 -1.92
N LYS A 13 -4.66 -5.55 -1.78
CA LYS A 13 -5.72 -6.57 -1.69
C LYS A 13 -6.54 -6.43 -0.40
N LEU A 14 -5.90 -6.11 0.72
CA LEU A 14 -6.60 -5.80 1.97
C LEU A 14 -7.50 -4.57 1.78
N GLY A 15 -6.98 -3.51 1.17
CA GLY A 15 -7.76 -2.31 0.84
C GLY A 15 -8.95 -2.62 -0.08
N LYS A 16 -8.76 -3.48 -1.08
CA LYS A 16 -9.81 -3.95 -1.98
C LYS A 16 -10.93 -4.66 -1.21
N VAL A 17 -10.57 -5.64 -0.37
CA VAL A 17 -11.54 -6.38 0.45
C VAL A 17 -12.30 -5.45 1.39
N LEU A 18 -11.61 -4.46 1.99
CA LEU A 18 -12.25 -3.46 2.84
C LEU A 18 -13.29 -2.63 2.07
N LEU A 19 -12.96 -2.19 0.86
CA LEU A 19 -13.88 -1.43 0.00
C LEU A 19 -15.10 -2.25 -0.41
N GLU A 20 -14.88 -3.49 -0.83
CA GLU A 20 -15.95 -4.43 -1.19
C GLU A 20 -16.86 -4.72 0.00
N TRP A 21 -16.29 -4.96 1.18
CA TRP A 21 -17.05 -5.31 2.37
C TRP A 21 -17.85 -4.13 2.95
N LYS A 22 -17.25 -2.94 3.05
CA LYS A 22 -17.83 -1.80 3.76
C LYS A 22 -18.65 -0.87 2.86
N PHE A 23 -18.34 -0.81 1.57
CA PHE A 23 -19.00 0.11 0.62
C PHE A 23 -19.62 -0.60 -0.60
N GLY A 24 -19.37 -1.90 -0.79
CA GLY A 24 -19.81 -2.60 -2.01
C GLY A 24 -19.07 -2.15 -3.26
N THR A 25 -17.94 -1.45 -3.12
CA THR A 25 -17.19 -0.87 -4.24
C THR A 25 -16.10 -1.83 -4.70
N THR A 26 -16.17 -2.25 -5.96
CA THR A 26 -15.19 -3.14 -6.57
C THR A 26 -14.15 -2.34 -7.35
N VAL A 27 -12.89 -2.42 -6.93
CA VAL A 27 -11.76 -1.81 -7.64
C VAL A 27 -10.71 -2.87 -7.96
N THR A 28 -10.19 -2.85 -9.19
CA THR A 28 -9.40 -3.97 -9.75
C THR A 28 -7.90 -3.70 -9.87
N PHE A 29 -7.43 -2.51 -9.47
CA PHE A 29 -6.01 -2.15 -9.57
C PHE A 29 -5.52 -1.31 -8.37
N PRO A 30 -4.24 -1.42 -7.97
CA PRO A 30 -3.75 -0.89 -6.69
C PRO A 30 -3.96 0.61 -6.49
N LYS A 31 -3.62 1.41 -7.52
CA LYS A 31 -3.79 2.88 -7.48
C LYS A 31 -5.26 3.28 -7.31
N GLY A 32 -6.17 2.52 -7.91
CA GLY A 32 -7.60 2.76 -7.78
C GLY A 32 -8.07 2.48 -6.35
N VAL A 33 -7.61 1.37 -5.76
CA VAL A 33 -7.95 1.02 -4.36
C VAL A 33 -7.55 2.13 -3.41
N TYR A 34 -6.31 2.63 -3.48
CA TYR A 34 -5.87 3.69 -2.57
C TYR A 34 -6.61 5.00 -2.75
N ARG A 35 -6.91 5.37 -4.00
CA ARG A 35 -7.74 6.54 -4.30
C ARG A 35 -9.15 6.40 -3.72
N GLU A 36 -9.76 5.23 -3.86
CA GLU A 36 -11.10 4.97 -3.38
C GLU A 36 -11.15 4.91 -1.84
N LEU A 37 -10.13 4.34 -1.19
CA LEU A 37 -9.98 4.39 0.27
C LEU A 37 -9.90 5.83 0.78
N TYR A 38 -9.26 6.73 0.03
CA TYR A 38 -9.20 8.14 0.37
C TYR A 38 -10.54 8.86 0.14
N ILE A 39 -11.18 8.66 -1.02
CA ILE A 39 -12.49 9.25 -1.35
C ILE A 39 -13.55 8.82 -0.33
N SER A 40 -13.51 7.55 0.07
CA SER A 40 -14.40 6.97 1.07
C SER A 40 -14.04 7.32 2.53
N GLN A 41 -13.04 8.19 2.72
CA GLN A 41 -12.55 8.68 4.02
C GLN A 41 -12.07 7.59 4.97
N CYS A 42 -11.73 6.40 4.46
CA CYS A 42 -11.13 5.33 5.24
C CYS A 42 -9.67 5.63 5.62
N ILE A 43 -8.97 6.44 4.82
CA ILE A 43 -7.59 6.85 5.05
C ILE A 43 -7.45 8.36 4.87
N ASN A 44 -6.46 8.97 5.54
CA ASN A 44 -6.11 10.37 5.34
C ASN A 44 -5.17 10.56 4.14
N ASP A 45 -4.96 11.81 3.73
CA ASP A 45 -4.09 12.16 2.59
C ASP A 45 -2.66 11.63 2.79
N GLU A 46 -2.09 11.83 3.98
CA GLU A 46 -0.75 11.33 4.34
C GLU A 46 -0.60 9.81 4.11
N LEU A 47 -1.54 9.00 4.62
CA LEU A 47 -1.50 7.56 4.43
C LEU A 47 -1.71 7.18 2.96
N CYS A 48 -2.55 7.92 2.24
CA CYS A 48 -2.76 7.73 0.80
C CYS A 48 -1.46 7.96 0.02
N GLN A 49 -0.75 9.06 0.27
CA GLN A 49 0.54 9.37 -0.35
C GLN A 49 1.59 8.30 -0.04
N ASN A 50 1.67 7.87 1.22
CA ASN A 50 2.60 6.81 1.64
C ASN A 50 2.29 5.48 0.93
N LEU A 51 1.02 5.13 0.77
CA LEU A 51 0.60 3.95 0.02
C LEU A 51 0.97 4.05 -1.47
N PHE A 52 0.78 5.21 -2.10
CA PHE A 52 1.25 5.44 -3.47
C PHE A 52 2.77 5.32 -3.58
N GLN A 53 3.51 5.81 -2.59
CA GLN A 53 4.97 5.70 -2.56
C GLN A 53 5.43 4.24 -2.51
N THR A 54 4.75 3.38 -1.72
CA THR A 54 5.07 1.94 -1.69
C THR A 54 4.95 1.27 -3.07
N LEU A 55 3.95 1.65 -3.87
CA LEU A 55 3.80 1.15 -5.25
C LEU A 55 4.90 1.65 -6.17
N ASN A 56 5.28 2.92 -6.05
CA ASN A 56 6.35 3.50 -6.87
C ASN A 56 7.68 2.81 -6.60
N ASP A 57 8.02 2.59 -5.32
CA ASP A 57 9.29 1.96 -4.96
C ASP A 57 9.31 0.46 -5.29
N ARG A 58 8.16 -0.23 -5.18
CA ARG A 58 7.99 -1.59 -5.71
C ARG A 58 8.23 -1.65 -7.22
N ASN A 59 7.69 -0.71 -7.99
CA ASN A 59 7.89 -0.67 -9.43
C ASN A 59 9.35 -0.41 -9.81
N LYS A 60 10.05 0.48 -9.09
CA LYS A 60 11.47 0.73 -9.32
C LYS A 60 12.33 -0.52 -9.05
N MET A 61 12.00 -1.31 -8.04
CA MET A 61 12.75 -2.54 -7.74
C MET A 61 12.66 -3.60 -8.84
N ILE A 62 11.52 -3.71 -9.52
CA ILE A 62 11.31 -4.73 -10.57
C ILE A 62 12.03 -4.37 -11.85
N HIS A 63 12.12 -3.07 -12.16
CA HIS A 63 12.70 -2.59 -13.41
C HIS A 63 14.20 -2.27 -13.31
N VAL A 64 14.76 -2.14 -12.10
CA VAL A 64 16.14 -1.69 -11.90
C VAL A 64 16.89 -2.63 -10.95
N TYR A 65 17.60 -3.61 -11.52
CA TYR A 65 18.59 -4.42 -10.82
C TYR A 65 19.90 -3.63 -10.61
N LYS A 66 19.88 -2.57 -9.80
CA LYS A 66 21.08 -1.86 -9.36
C LYS A 66 21.14 -1.80 -7.84
N GLU A 67 22.33 -2.03 -7.30
CA GLU A 67 22.64 -2.02 -5.86
C GLU A 67 22.21 -0.71 -5.18
N GLU A 68 22.30 0.42 -5.89
CA GLU A 68 21.82 1.73 -5.45
C GLU A 68 20.31 1.73 -5.10
N MET A 69 19.49 1.02 -5.87
CA MET A 69 18.04 0.93 -5.60
C MET A 69 17.75 0.05 -4.38
N PHE A 70 18.58 -0.96 -4.13
CA PHE A 70 18.46 -1.81 -2.96
C PHE A 70 18.69 -0.99 -1.68
N LEU A 71 19.72 -0.14 -1.67
CA LEU A 71 20.01 0.76 -0.55
C LEU A 71 18.88 1.77 -0.32
N PHE A 72 18.37 2.38 -1.39
CA PHE A 72 17.26 3.34 -1.30
C PHE A 72 15.99 2.74 -0.67
N VAL A 73 15.64 1.50 -1.04
CA VAL A 73 14.46 0.83 -0.48
C VAL A 73 14.69 0.38 0.96
N ILE A 74 15.91 -0.03 1.32
CA ILE A 74 16.24 -0.34 2.71
C ILE A 74 16.07 0.91 3.58
N GLU A 75 16.50 2.07 3.12
CA GLU A 75 16.36 3.32 3.86
C GLU A 75 14.88 3.67 4.10
N SER A 76 14.01 3.36 3.13
CA SER A 76 12.56 3.63 3.22
C SER A 76 11.75 2.48 3.85
N ILE A 77 12.37 1.36 4.21
CA ILE A 77 11.65 0.12 4.57
C ILE A 77 10.80 0.26 5.82
N ASP A 78 11.29 1.00 6.81
CA ASP A 78 10.56 1.22 8.07
C ASP A 78 9.34 2.10 7.86
N ASN A 79 9.42 3.10 6.97
CA ASN A 79 8.27 3.91 6.59
C ASN A 79 7.21 3.06 5.88
N HIS A 80 7.62 2.20 4.94
CA HIS A 80 6.68 1.29 4.27
C HIS A 80 6.04 0.30 5.23
N LYS A 81 6.84 -0.28 6.14
CA LYS A 81 6.34 -1.16 7.19
C LYS A 81 5.29 -0.45 8.03
N HIS A 82 5.58 0.77 8.50
CA HIS A 82 4.64 1.60 9.26
C HIS A 82 3.35 1.84 8.48
N THR A 83 3.47 2.18 7.19
CA THR A 83 2.33 2.38 6.26
C THR A 83 1.43 1.15 6.19
N PHE A 84 2.01 -0.05 6.04
CA PHE A 84 1.24 -1.30 6.00
C PHE A 84 0.52 -1.57 7.32
N PHE A 85 1.19 -1.35 8.46
CA PHE A 85 0.57 -1.51 9.77
C PHE A 85 -0.59 -0.54 9.98
N ARG A 86 -0.46 0.72 9.56
CA ARG A 86 -1.56 1.69 9.65
C ARG A 86 -2.81 1.22 8.92
N LEU A 87 -2.68 0.64 7.73
CA LEU A 87 -3.84 0.10 7.00
C LEU A 87 -4.46 -1.11 7.72
N ILE A 88 -3.64 -1.98 8.33
CA ILE A 88 -4.11 -3.12 9.13
C ILE A 88 -4.89 -2.64 10.35
N GLU A 89 -4.39 -1.63 11.06
CA GLU A 89 -5.10 -1.06 12.22
C GLU A 89 -6.46 -0.50 11.81
N ILE A 90 -6.53 0.22 10.69
CA ILE A 90 -7.79 0.70 10.13
C ILE A 90 -8.73 -0.47 9.85
N PHE A 91 -8.25 -1.53 9.18
CA PHE A 91 -9.05 -2.73 8.94
C PHE A 91 -9.56 -3.36 10.25
N ARG A 92 -8.74 -3.41 11.30
CA ARG A 92 -9.13 -3.94 12.62
C ARG A 92 -10.20 -3.09 13.29
N THR A 93 -10.22 -1.78 13.11
CA THR A 93 -11.27 -0.92 13.67
C THR A 93 -12.66 -1.14 13.08
N PHE A 94 -12.74 -1.79 11.91
CA PHE A 94 -14.02 -2.10 11.28
C PHE A 94 -14.55 -3.49 11.64
N LYS A 95 -13.78 -4.35 12.30
CA LYS A 95 -14.17 -5.70 12.71
C LYS A 95 -14.88 -5.69 14.06
#